data_AF-A0AAE0J4Z4-F1
#
_entry.id   AF-A0AAE0J4Z4-F1
#
_cell.length_a   1.000
_cell.length_b   1.000
_cell.length_c   1.000
_cell.angle_alpha   90.00
_cell.angle_beta   90.00
_cell.angle_gamma   90.00
#
_symmetry.space_group_name_H-M   'P 1'
#
loop_
_entity.id
_entity.type
_entity.pdbx_description
1 polymer ?
#
loop_
_entity_poly.entity_id
_entity_poly.type
_entity_poly.pdbx_seq_one_letter_code
_entity_poly.pdbx_strand_id
1 'polypeptide(L)'
;MASLPASTADAVAYFQKHGIYYLEDAIIGIVVKEVDDKCLSRNLDSWRYFKDLVLRNTRLRSILEPFLHETNPRICYTFGAEPGRFFCFLPQAGLSHRMLVSVWSAGTKLELVEGSHIGPLKAVQASNGLFEVPAKKGSPIQLDEGGIAILDVRFVLQRKAGFTIFYGMEKEQKEQNGQKEDV
;
A
#
# COMPACT_ATOMS: atom_id res chain seq x y z
N MET A 1 14.60 -3.94 9.68
CA MET A 1 14.04 -4.53 8.46
C MET A 1 14.88 -5.71 8.01
N ALA A 2 14.25 -6.88 7.87
CA ALA A 2 14.88 -8.04 7.24
C ALA A 2 15.10 -7.79 5.74
N SER A 3 16.07 -8.47 5.13
CA SER A 3 16.27 -8.43 3.68
C SER A 3 15.03 -8.93 2.95
N LEU A 4 14.66 -8.26 1.87
CA LEU A 4 13.53 -8.68 1.04
C LEU A 4 13.83 -10.04 0.40
N PRO A 5 12.84 -10.93 0.32
CA PRO A 5 13.06 -12.25 -0.25
C PRO A 5 13.22 -12.21 -1.77
N ALA A 6 14.02 -13.15 -2.29
CA ALA A 6 14.27 -13.27 -3.72
C ALA A 6 13.17 -14.07 -4.46
N SER A 7 12.49 -15.01 -3.79
CA SER A 7 11.47 -15.90 -4.39
C SER A 7 10.03 -15.41 -4.18
N THR A 8 9.08 -15.99 -4.94
CA THR A 8 7.65 -15.64 -4.89
C THR A 8 6.94 -16.16 -3.64
N ALA A 9 7.15 -17.42 -3.28
CA ALA A 9 6.56 -18.02 -2.07
C ALA A 9 7.02 -17.26 -0.81
N ASP A 10 8.29 -16.87 -0.79
CA ASP A 10 8.85 -16.07 0.30
C ASP A 10 8.25 -14.66 0.33
N ALA A 11 7.90 -14.06 -0.81
CA ALA A 11 7.28 -12.73 -0.86
C ALA A 11 5.90 -12.69 -0.21
N VAL A 12 5.06 -13.70 -0.47
CA VAL A 12 3.74 -13.82 0.17
C VAL A 12 3.88 -14.03 1.68
N ALA A 13 4.74 -14.97 2.10
CA ALA A 13 4.99 -15.22 3.52
C ALA A 13 5.58 -13.98 4.22
N TYR A 14 6.47 -13.26 3.55
CA TYR A 14 7.04 -12.00 4.04
C TYR A 14 5.95 -10.95 4.25
N PHE A 15 5.08 -10.73 3.25
CA PHE A 15 3.98 -9.79 3.36
C PHE A 15 3.03 -10.16 4.50
N GLN A 16 2.64 -11.44 4.63
CA GLN A 16 1.77 -11.90 5.71
C GLN A 16 2.38 -11.68 7.11
N LYS A 17 3.71 -11.83 7.23
CA LYS A 17 4.42 -11.65 8.49
C LYS A 17 4.68 -10.19 8.84
N HIS A 18 4.97 -9.36 7.85
CA HIS A 18 5.45 -8.00 8.06
C HIS A 18 4.42 -6.92 7.75
N GLY A 19 3.33 -7.25 7.03
CA GLY A 19 2.28 -6.31 6.62
C GLY A 19 2.69 -5.33 5.54
N ILE A 20 3.88 -5.51 4.97
CA ILE A 20 4.44 -4.68 3.90
C ILE A 20 5.35 -5.52 3.01
N TYR A 21 5.34 -5.22 1.73
CA TYR A 21 6.33 -5.67 0.75
C TYR A 21 6.62 -4.51 -0.20
N TYR A 22 7.88 -4.14 -0.40
CA TYR A 22 8.25 -2.99 -1.23
C TYR A 22 9.44 -3.31 -2.13
N LEU A 23 9.57 -2.57 -3.22
CA LEU A 23 10.67 -2.66 -4.17
C LEU A 23 10.99 -1.27 -4.70
N GLU A 24 12.29 -0.97 -4.81
CA GLU A 24 12.77 0.15 -5.62
C GLU A 24 12.69 -0.22 -7.10
N ASP A 25 12.21 0.73 -7.90
CA ASP A 25 12.01 0.54 -9.34
C ASP A 25 12.01 1.90 -10.05
N ALA A 26 13.07 2.15 -10.82
CA ALA A 26 13.27 3.39 -11.56
C ALA A 26 12.16 3.66 -12.59
N ILE A 27 11.63 2.61 -13.23
CA ILE A 27 10.56 2.75 -14.23
C ILE A 27 9.30 3.25 -13.53
N ILE A 28 8.98 2.71 -12.34
CA ILE A 28 7.86 3.21 -11.54
C ILE A 28 8.08 4.68 -11.19
N GLY A 29 9.28 5.09 -10.77
CA GLY A 29 9.56 6.49 -10.45
C GLY A 29 9.34 7.44 -11.63
N ILE A 30 9.75 7.03 -12.84
CA ILE A 30 9.51 7.79 -14.08
C ILE A 30 8.00 7.91 -14.37
N VAL A 31 7.26 6.80 -14.25
CA VAL A 31 5.81 6.78 -14.53
C VAL A 31 5.02 7.59 -13.49
N VAL A 32 5.43 7.57 -12.22
CA VAL A 32 4.83 8.43 -11.19
C VAL A 32 4.97 9.90 -11.58
N LYS A 33 6.15 10.32 -12.04
CA LYS A 33 6.37 11.68 -12.51
C LYS A 33 5.47 12.00 -13.72
N GLU A 34 5.38 11.11 -14.70
CA GLU A 34 4.54 11.31 -15.88
C GLU A 34 3.05 11.46 -15.52
N VAL A 35 2.55 10.62 -14.62
CA VAL A 35 1.16 10.66 -14.14
C VAL A 35 0.87 11.97 -13.40
N ASP A 36 1.82 12.45 -12.60
CA ASP A 36 1.69 13.70 -11.87
C ASP A 36 1.77 14.93 -12.80
N ASP A 37 2.72 14.95 -13.75
CA ASP A 37 2.85 16.01 -14.76
C ASP A 37 1.56 16.14 -15.61
N LYS A 38 0.83 15.04 -15.81
CA LYS A 38 -0.47 15.02 -16.50
C LYS A 38 -1.67 15.36 -15.59
N CYS A 39 -1.44 15.66 -14.32
CA CYS A 39 -2.48 15.88 -13.30
C CYS A 39 -3.44 14.69 -13.13
N LEU A 40 -2.97 13.47 -13.40
CA LEU A 40 -3.78 12.25 -13.32
C LEU A 40 -3.64 11.51 -11.99
N SER A 41 -2.76 11.98 -11.09
CA SER A 41 -2.39 11.27 -9.87
C SER A 41 -3.57 11.02 -8.90
N ARG A 42 -4.63 11.83 -8.97
CA ARG A 42 -5.87 11.63 -8.20
C ARG A 42 -6.96 10.83 -8.92
N ASN A 43 -6.76 10.52 -10.19
CA ASN A 43 -7.71 9.75 -10.99
C ASN A 43 -7.48 8.25 -10.76
N LEU A 44 -8.54 7.51 -10.44
CA LEU A 44 -8.50 6.06 -10.30
C LEU A 44 -7.97 5.35 -11.56
N ASP A 45 -8.30 5.89 -12.74
CA ASP A 45 -7.83 5.38 -14.04
C ASP A 45 -6.31 5.48 -14.23
N SER A 46 -5.60 6.26 -13.39
CA SER A 46 -4.13 6.31 -13.41
C SER A 46 -3.50 4.96 -13.10
N TRP A 47 -4.23 4.04 -12.46
CA TRP A 47 -3.76 2.67 -12.23
C TRP A 47 -3.32 1.95 -13.51
N ARG A 48 -3.94 2.26 -14.66
CA ARG A 48 -3.58 1.65 -15.95
C ARG A 48 -2.12 1.86 -16.35
N TYR A 49 -1.48 2.93 -15.88
CA TYR A 49 -0.07 3.21 -16.14
C TYR A 49 0.87 2.28 -15.36
N PHE A 50 0.41 1.77 -14.21
CA PHE A 50 1.22 0.94 -13.32
C PHE A 50 0.87 -0.53 -13.43
N LYS A 51 -0.39 -0.88 -13.74
CA LYS A 51 -0.92 -2.25 -13.71
C LYS A 51 0.02 -3.25 -14.36
N ASP A 52 0.43 -3.04 -15.60
CA ASP A 52 1.29 -3.98 -16.31
C ASP A 52 2.70 -4.10 -15.70
N LEU A 53 3.26 -3.00 -15.19
CA LEU A 53 4.56 -3.00 -14.52
C LEU A 53 4.50 -3.83 -13.24
N VAL A 54 3.43 -3.65 -12.45
CA VAL A 54 3.20 -4.40 -11.21
C VAL A 54 2.99 -5.88 -11.50
N LEU A 55 2.18 -6.22 -12.52
CA LEU A 55 1.83 -7.60 -12.84
C LEU A 55 2.95 -8.40 -13.50
N ARG A 56 3.91 -7.74 -14.16
CA ARG A 56 5.13 -8.39 -14.69
C ARG A 56 6.06 -8.86 -13.57
N ASN A 57 6.03 -8.22 -12.41
CA ASN A 57 6.80 -8.64 -11.26
C ASN A 57 6.11 -9.80 -10.55
N THR A 58 6.65 -11.01 -10.69
CA THR A 58 6.02 -12.23 -10.15
C THR A 58 5.85 -12.21 -8.62
N ARG A 59 6.72 -11.49 -7.89
CA ARG A 59 6.61 -11.34 -6.43
C ARG A 59 5.45 -10.44 -6.05
N LEU A 60 5.34 -9.27 -6.66
CA LEU A 60 4.19 -8.37 -6.43
C LEU A 60 2.88 -9.02 -6.85
N ARG A 61 2.87 -9.63 -8.05
CA ARG A 61 1.71 -10.34 -8.57
C ARG A 61 1.24 -11.42 -7.61
N SER A 62 2.15 -12.24 -7.06
CA SER A 62 1.77 -13.32 -6.14
C SER A 62 1.05 -12.83 -4.87
N ILE A 63 1.39 -11.64 -4.38
CA ILE A 63 0.71 -11.01 -3.23
C ILE A 63 -0.64 -10.43 -3.67
N LEU A 64 -0.70 -9.85 -4.86
CA LEU A 64 -1.89 -9.16 -5.38
C LEU A 64 -2.93 -10.08 -5.99
N GLU A 65 -2.57 -11.29 -6.41
CA GLU A 65 -3.45 -12.21 -7.16
C GLU A 65 -4.87 -12.31 -6.57
N PRO A 66 -5.08 -12.42 -5.23
CA PRO A 66 -6.43 -12.49 -4.65
C PRO A 66 -7.29 -11.21 -4.81
N PHE A 67 -6.70 -10.12 -5.28
CA PHE A 67 -7.29 -8.80 -5.44
C PHE A 67 -7.34 -8.38 -6.93
N LEU A 68 -6.86 -9.22 -7.86
CA LEU A 68 -6.85 -8.90 -9.27
C LEU A 68 -8.19 -9.25 -9.92
N HIS A 69 -9.13 -8.29 -9.87
CA HIS A 69 -10.38 -8.35 -10.61
C HIS A 69 -10.71 -6.99 -11.22
N GLU A 70 -11.63 -6.97 -12.19
CA GLU A 70 -11.90 -5.80 -13.05
C GLU A 70 -12.29 -4.55 -12.27
N THR A 71 -12.96 -4.74 -11.14
CA THR A 71 -13.47 -3.64 -10.32
C THR A 71 -12.44 -3.01 -9.38
N ASN A 72 -11.19 -3.52 -9.34
CA ASN A 72 -10.09 -2.93 -8.59
C ASN A 72 -9.17 -2.08 -9.47
N PRO A 73 -8.57 -1.00 -8.92
CA PRO A 73 -8.71 -0.49 -7.55
C PRO A 73 -10.05 0.21 -7.30
N ARG A 74 -10.41 0.37 -6.02
CA ARG A 74 -11.65 1.06 -5.59
C ARG A 74 -11.48 2.54 -5.31
N ILE A 75 -10.31 2.92 -4.84
CA ILE A 75 -10.00 4.26 -4.35
C ILE A 75 -8.58 4.64 -4.75
N CYS A 76 -8.37 5.94 -4.99
CA CYS A 76 -7.08 6.52 -5.35
C CYS A 76 -6.83 7.74 -4.46
N TYR A 77 -5.66 7.79 -3.82
CA TYR A 77 -5.25 8.92 -3.00
C TYR A 77 -3.84 9.36 -3.35
N THR A 78 -3.57 10.65 -3.23
CA THR A 78 -2.24 11.22 -3.40
C THR A 78 -1.78 11.87 -2.12
N PHE A 79 -0.52 11.66 -1.75
CA PHE A 79 0.06 12.36 -0.60
C PHE A 79 1.46 12.89 -0.92
N GLY A 80 1.80 14.00 -0.28
CA GLY A 80 3.17 14.49 -0.21
C GLY A 80 3.85 14.10 1.09
N ALA A 81 5.02 14.69 1.31
CA ALA A 81 5.75 14.60 2.56
C ALA A 81 4.97 15.25 3.71
N GLU A 82 4.97 14.59 4.87
CA GLU A 82 4.40 15.12 6.10
C GLU A 82 5.28 14.70 7.29
N PRO A 83 6.47 15.31 7.44
CA PRO A 83 7.44 14.89 8.45
C PRO A 83 6.92 15.11 9.88
N GLY A 84 7.26 14.18 10.78
CA GLY A 84 6.89 14.21 12.20
C GLY A 84 5.59 13.48 12.52
N ARG A 85 4.82 13.05 11.50
CA ARG A 85 3.50 12.44 11.67
C ARG A 85 3.44 11.06 11.04
N PHE A 86 2.90 10.11 11.79
CA PHE A 86 2.76 8.72 11.39
C PHE A 86 1.30 8.40 11.12
N PHE A 87 1.02 7.75 10.00
CA PHE A 87 -0.36 7.47 9.57
C PHE A 87 -0.57 6.03 9.16
N CYS A 88 -1.79 5.54 9.34
CA CYS A 88 -2.35 4.37 8.66
C CYS A 88 -3.65 4.76 7.92
N PHE A 89 -4.12 3.90 7.01
CA PHE A 89 -5.38 4.13 6.30
C PHE A 89 -6.60 3.73 7.14
N LEU A 90 -6.53 2.57 7.78
CA LEU A 90 -7.63 2.04 8.60
C LEU A 90 -7.06 1.37 9.85
N PRO A 91 -7.47 1.77 11.06
CA PRO A 91 -6.96 1.18 12.31
C PRO A 91 -7.71 -0.07 12.77
N GLN A 92 -8.80 -0.47 12.10
CA GLN A 92 -9.62 -1.63 12.49
C GLN A 92 -8.91 -2.94 12.18
N ALA A 93 -9.06 -3.94 13.05
CA ALA A 93 -8.42 -5.25 12.89
C ALA A 93 -9.25 -6.16 11.96
N GLY A 94 -8.64 -7.24 11.45
CA GLY A 94 -9.34 -8.24 10.65
C GLY A 94 -9.68 -7.80 9.21
N LEU A 95 -9.05 -6.73 8.72
CA LEU A 95 -9.27 -6.21 7.36
C LEU A 95 -8.40 -6.90 6.30
N SER A 96 -8.15 -8.21 6.42
CA SER A 96 -7.30 -8.98 5.48
C SER A 96 -7.89 -9.13 4.07
N HIS A 97 -9.13 -8.68 3.88
CA HIS A 97 -9.79 -8.54 2.59
C HIS A 97 -9.51 -7.19 1.91
N ARG A 98 -8.72 -6.31 2.53
CA ARG A 98 -8.31 -5.01 1.97
C ARG A 98 -6.79 -4.87 2.03
N MET A 99 -6.24 -4.20 1.04
CA MET A 99 -4.82 -3.81 1.03
C MET A 99 -4.62 -2.54 0.23
N LEU A 100 -3.41 -2.00 0.26
CA LEU A 100 -3.02 -0.85 -0.52
C LEU A 100 -1.86 -1.22 -1.44
N VAL A 101 -1.92 -0.73 -2.66
CA VAL A 101 -0.75 -0.61 -3.54
C VAL A 101 -0.36 0.85 -3.58
N SER A 102 0.89 1.16 -3.27
CA SER A 102 1.43 2.51 -3.31
C SER A 102 2.58 2.59 -4.27
N VAL A 103 2.60 3.62 -5.11
CA VAL A 103 3.72 3.95 -5.99
C VAL A 103 4.33 5.28 -5.56
N TRP A 104 5.64 5.39 -5.71
CA TRP A 104 6.46 6.44 -5.09
C TRP A 104 7.36 7.08 -6.13
N SER A 105 7.47 8.40 -6.08
CA SER A 105 8.40 9.17 -6.92
C SER A 105 9.85 8.90 -6.51
N ALA A 106 10.78 9.21 -7.40
CA ALA A 106 12.20 9.27 -7.09
C ALA A 106 12.49 10.19 -5.88
N GLY A 107 13.54 9.86 -5.13
CA GLY A 107 13.97 10.57 -3.92
C GLY A 107 13.06 10.40 -2.70
N THR A 108 12.16 9.42 -2.71
CA THR A 108 11.21 9.18 -1.61
C THR A 108 11.94 8.71 -0.36
N LYS A 109 11.53 9.25 0.79
CA LYS A 109 12.05 8.89 2.12
C LYS A 109 10.90 8.54 3.04
N LEU A 110 10.91 7.35 3.65
CA LEU A 110 9.85 6.91 4.57
C LEU A 110 10.45 6.43 5.90
N GLU A 111 9.64 6.47 6.95
CA GLU A 111 9.84 5.62 8.13
C GLU A 111 8.70 4.62 8.25
N LEU A 112 9.03 3.36 8.46
CA LEU A 112 8.09 2.25 8.55
C LEU A 112 8.03 1.73 9.98
N VAL A 113 6.83 1.65 10.56
CA VAL A 113 6.65 1.11 11.90
C VAL A 113 6.38 -0.39 11.79
N GLU A 114 7.43 -1.19 11.89
CA GLU A 114 7.33 -2.66 11.80
C GLU A 114 6.33 -3.21 12.84
N GLY A 115 5.53 -4.20 12.42
CA GLY A 115 4.52 -4.82 13.29
C GLY A 115 3.27 -3.97 13.54
N SER A 116 3.17 -2.74 13.01
CA SER A 116 1.98 -1.89 13.18
C SER A 116 0.68 -2.47 12.62
N HIS A 117 0.78 -3.40 11.67
CA HIS A 117 -0.37 -4.09 11.09
C HIS A 117 -1.02 -5.11 12.06
N ILE A 118 -0.33 -5.54 13.11
CA ILE A 118 -0.83 -6.50 14.11
C ILE A 118 -1.17 -5.84 15.45
N GLY A 119 -2.12 -6.42 16.18
CA GLY A 119 -2.48 -6.01 17.54
C GLY A 119 -3.33 -4.73 17.63
N PRO A 120 -3.49 -4.15 18.84
CA PRO A 120 -4.25 -2.92 19.03
C PRO A 120 -3.51 -1.70 18.46
N LEU A 121 -4.21 -0.88 17.66
CA LEU A 121 -3.66 0.36 17.11
C LEU A 121 -4.47 1.56 17.61
N LYS A 122 -3.83 2.42 18.41
CA LYS A 122 -4.44 3.69 18.84
C LYS A 122 -4.24 4.72 17.75
N ALA A 123 -5.35 5.25 17.25
CA ALA A 123 -5.38 6.09 16.07
C ALA A 123 -6.46 7.16 16.24
N VAL A 124 -6.19 8.37 15.74
CA VAL A 124 -7.15 9.47 15.67
C VAL A 124 -7.30 9.90 14.22
N GLN A 125 -8.52 10.23 13.80
CA GLN A 125 -8.74 10.72 12.45
C GLN A 125 -8.04 12.07 12.25
N ALA A 126 -7.29 12.20 11.15
CA ALA A 126 -6.54 13.40 10.80
C ALA A 126 -7.21 14.16 9.65
N SER A 127 -6.86 15.44 9.48
CA SER A 127 -7.41 16.32 8.43
C SER A 127 -7.02 15.90 7.02
N ASN A 128 -5.99 15.07 6.84
CA ASN A 128 -5.57 14.52 5.55
C ASN A 128 -6.40 13.29 5.13
N GLY A 129 -7.43 12.92 5.90
CA GLY A 129 -8.29 11.76 5.62
C GLY A 129 -7.72 10.41 6.08
N LEU A 130 -6.50 10.38 6.62
CA LEU A 130 -5.89 9.20 7.23
C LEU A 130 -6.10 9.19 8.75
N PHE A 131 -5.58 8.16 9.40
CA PHE A 131 -5.55 8.06 10.85
C PHE A 131 -4.13 8.28 11.36
N GLU A 132 -3.94 9.30 12.20
CA GLU A 132 -2.68 9.57 12.86
C GLU A 132 -2.46 8.63 14.05
N VAL A 133 -1.26 8.09 14.15
CA VAL A 133 -0.84 7.16 15.20
C VAL A 133 0.28 7.82 15.99
N PRO A 134 0.23 7.82 17.34
CA PRO A 134 1.28 8.36 18.19
C PRO A 134 2.49 7.43 18.23
N ALA A 135 3.17 7.27 17.09
CA ALA A 135 4.44 6.57 16.98
C ALA A 135 5.61 7.56 17.03
N LYS A 136 6.74 7.13 17.59
CA LYS A 136 7.92 7.99 17.76
C LYS A 136 9.10 7.64 16.85
N LYS A 137 9.07 6.45 16.23
CA LYS A 137 10.19 5.94 15.43
C LYS A 137 9.73 4.79 14.53
N GLY A 138 10.23 4.77 13.30
CA GLY A 138 10.22 3.60 12.43
C GLY A 138 11.62 3.22 11.93
N SER A 139 11.66 2.17 11.12
CA SER A 139 12.82 1.81 10.30
C SER A 139 12.85 2.72 9.06
N PRO A 140 13.94 3.46 8.81
CA PRO A 140 14.02 4.32 7.64
C PRO A 140 14.15 3.49 6.36
N ILE A 141 13.50 3.94 5.29
CA ILE A 141 13.72 3.46 3.93
C ILE A 141 13.89 4.64 2.97
N GLN A 142 14.68 4.40 1.94
CA GLN A 142 15.01 5.34 0.88
C GLN A 142 14.67 4.65 -0.46
N LEU A 143 13.92 5.34 -1.32
CA LEU A 143 13.66 4.94 -2.69
C LEU A 143 14.20 6.07 -3.58
N ASP A 144 15.47 5.97 -3.93
CA ASP A 144 16.20 6.99 -4.69
C ASP A 144 15.65 7.11 -6.10
N GLU A 145 15.33 6.00 -6.74
CA GLU A 145 14.79 5.96 -8.11
C GLU A 145 13.26 5.89 -8.16
N GLY A 146 12.60 5.80 -7.01
CA GLY A 146 11.17 5.58 -6.88
C GLY A 146 10.86 4.11 -6.65
N GLY A 147 9.58 3.73 -6.67
CA GLY A 147 9.25 2.34 -6.46
C GLY A 147 7.81 2.09 -6.03
N ILE A 148 7.58 0.91 -5.50
CA ILE A 148 6.25 0.40 -5.19
C ILE A 148 6.25 -0.32 -3.85
N ALA A 149 5.14 -0.22 -3.12
CA ALA A 149 4.87 -1.03 -1.94
C ALA A 149 3.44 -1.54 -1.90
N ILE A 150 3.28 -2.80 -1.51
CA ILE A 150 2.03 -3.41 -1.10
C ILE A 150 1.97 -3.37 0.43
N LEU A 151 0.88 -2.85 0.97
CA LEU A 151 0.73 -2.58 2.40
C LEU A 151 -0.59 -3.15 2.91
N ASP A 152 -0.56 -3.67 4.13
CA ASP A 152 -1.76 -3.80 4.95
C ASP A 152 -2.34 -2.39 5.21
N VAL A 153 -3.67 -2.25 5.23
CA VAL A 153 -4.35 -0.96 5.45
C VAL A 153 -4.04 -0.33 6.81
N ARG A 154 -3.62 -1.14 7.79
CA ARG A 154 -3.21 -0.72 9.13
C ARG A 154 -1.73 -0.37 9.21
N PHE A 155 -0.94 -0.65 8.17
CA PHE A 155 0.50 -0.44 8.22
C PHE A 155 0.79 1.05 8.41
N VAL A 156 1.56 1.35 9.44
CA VAL A 156 1.89 2.72 9.85
C VAL A 156 3.20 3.15 9.20
N LEU A 157 3.15 4.29 8.51
CA LEU A 157 4.31 4.92 7.90
C LEU A 157 4.32 6.43 8.11
N GLN A 158 5.50 7.01 8.06
CA GLN A 158 5.72 8.44 7.94
C GLN A 158 6.32 8.73 6.56
N ARG A 159 5.80 9.76 5.89
CA ARG A 159 6.33 10.26 4.61
C ARG A 159 7.26 11.43 4.88
N LYS A 160 8.58 11.25 4.76
CA LYS A 160 9.57 12.29 5.03
C LYS A 160 9.89 13.15 3.80
N ALA A 161 9.88 12.56 2.62
CA ALA A 161 10.07 13.24 1.35
C ALA A 161 9.45 12.42 0.21
N GLY A 162 9.27 13.06 -0.94
CA GLY A 162 8.71 12.45 -2.14
C GLY A 162 7.20 12.61 -2.27
N PHE A 163 6.68 12.07 -3.36
CA PHE A 163 5.28 12.07 -3.73
C PHE A 163 4.79 10.63 -3.90
N THR A 164 3.52 10.38 -3.60
CA THR A 164 2.96 9.04 -3.68
C THR A 164 1.51 9.00 -4.12
N ILE A 165 1.17 7.92 -4.81
CA ILE A 165 -0.18 7.55 -5.20
C ILE A 165 -0.49 6.20 -4.55
N PHE A 166 -1.60 6.14 -3.80
CA PHE A 166 -2.13 4.93 -3.19
C PHE A 166 -3.39 4.47 -3.91
N TYR A 167 -3.47 3.18 -4.16
CA TYR A 167 -4.61 2.48 -4.71
C TYR A 167 -5.14 1.48 -3.67
N GLY A 168 -6.38 1.65 -3.24
CA GLY A 168 -7.03 0.68 -2.35
C GLY A 168 -7.62 -0.48 -3.13
N MET A 169 -7.26 -1.69 -2.72
CA MET A 169 -7.70 -2.95 -3.31
C MET A 169 -8.55 -3.70 -2.28
N GLU A 170 -9.61 -4.35 -2.75
CA GLU A 170 -10.46 -5.21 -1.92
C GLU A 170 -10.56 -6.59 -2.56
N LYS A 171 -10.66 -7.67 -1.78
CA LYS A 171 -10.99 -8.99 -2.34
C LYS A 171 -12.44 -8.98 -2.80
N GLU A 172 -12.75 -9.73 -3.85
CA GLU A 172 -14.14 -10.07 -4.17
C GLU A 172 -14.79 -10.76 -2.97
N GLN A 173 -15.83 -10.13 -2.42
CA GLN A 173 -16.71 -10.79 -1.47
C GLN A 173 -17.60 -11.72 -2.28
N LYS A 174 -17.39 -13.04 -2.15
CA LYS A 174 -18.41 -14.00 -2.59
C LYS A 174 -19.62 -13.76 -1.68
N GLU A 175 -20.74 -13.32 -2.25
CA GLU A 175 -22.01 -13.26 -1.55
C GLU A 175 -22.30 -14.63 -0.93
N GLN A 176 -22.22 -14.73 0.40
CA GLN A 176 -22.85 -15.83 1.10
C GLN A 176 -24.36 -15.53 1.10
N ASN A 177 -25.02 -15.87 0.01
CA ASN A 177 -26.48 -15.96 -0.01
C ASN A 177 -26.90 -17.00 1.02
N GLY A 178 -27.52 -16.51 2.09
CA GLY A 178 -28.03 -17.35 3.16
C GLY A 178 -29.14 -18.27 2.66
N GLN A 179 -28.96 -19.57 2.82
CA GLN A 179 -30.07 -20.48 3.03
C GLN A 179 -30.43 -20.44 4.52
N LYS A 180 -31.45 -19.66 4.84
CA LYS A 180 -32.40 -20.01 5.90
C LYS A 180 -33.43 -20.94 5.24
N GLU A 181 -33.45 -22.19 5.66
CA GLU A 181 -34.61 -23.10 5.59
C GLU A 181 -34.66 -23.73 6.99
N ASP A 182 -35.53 -23.21 7.86
CA ASP A 182 -36.92 -23.67 8.10
C ASP A 182 -36.95 -24.77 9.18
N VAL A 183 -37.41 -24.36 10.38
CA VAL A 183 -37.98 -25.24 11.42
C VAL A 183 -39.39 -24.71 11.71
#